data_AF-A0A8J6PE57-F1
#
_entry.id   AF-A0A8J6PE57-F1
#
_cell.length_a   1.000
_cell.length_b   1.000
_cell.length_c   1.000
_cell.angle_alpha   90.00
_cell.angle_beta   90.00
_cell.angle_gamma   90.00
#
_symmetry.space_group_name_H-M   'P 1'
#
loop_
_entity.id
_entity.type
_entity.pdbx_description
1 polymer ?
#
loop_
_entity_poly.entity_id
_entity_poly.type
_entity_poly.pdbx_seq_one_letter_code
_entity_poly.pdbx_strand_id
1 'polypeptide(L)'
;MSRVRLAAAVALLCLCASVFPAAAAPAAAPDAAPAPATPVDDAICDPIDPAACLLPWPNNHFTKVDSSTATGRRLALNPLATPRNVAGRPIDPTEINRNDGFSPGQSIVTKVPGLDTPAAFAKTNPVPITNVRRSFEANAPIVVLNTKTGRRHLIWSELDSNATTPENTTLIIRPAVNFDEGTRYIVALRNLKDAAGKTITAQPAFAAYRDGKATGPRAEHYDKKIFAKLSTAGIGRKNLYLAWDFTVASERNLTERMLSIRDDAFAQLGDTNLADLKVEGRSPGYKISKVTDYTVEQNAQIVRRVEGTVTVPCYLNAPGCPTGSQFAYAGLDSTTPLRIPGNTYDAKFTCNIPRGADGRTYRPSLYGHGLMGSGTQVNTGKLYDLGANGLMFCGADWIGMSSEDIPNAAAILADLSRFPTLADRVQQGMLNFLYIGRTLIHPQGFA
;
A
#
# COMPACT_ATOMS: atom_id res chain seq x y z
N MET A 1 7.01 36.30 -6.71
CA MET A 1 8.12 35.99 -5.78
C MET A 1 7.61 35.06 -4.70
N SER A 2 7.90 33.76 -4.78
CA SER A 2 8.39 32.91 -3.69
C SER A 2 8.50 31.47 -4.21
N ARG A 3 9.62 30.82 -3.90
CA ARG A 3 10.07 29.52 -4.43
C ARG A 3 9.31 28.40 -3.71
N VAL A 4 8.75 27.44 -4.46
CA VAL A 4 8.20 26.20 -3.90
C VAL A 4 9.37 25.33 -3.46
N ARG A 5 9.64 25.32 -2.15
CA ARG A 5 10.49 24.32 -1.51
C ARG A 5 9.63 23.10 -1.25
N LEU A 6 10.02 21.93 -1.77
CA LEU A 6 9.56 20.66 -1.22
C LEU A 6 10.25 20.48 0.14
N ALA A 7 9.78 21.20 1.15
CA ALA A 7 10.05 20.81 2.52
C ALA A 7 9.26 19.51 2.70
N ALA A 8 9.98 18.38 2.73
CA ALA A 8 9.45 17.17 3.32
C ALA A 8 8.89 17.57 4.69
N ALA A 9 7.58 17.55 4.83
CA ALA A 9 6.94 17.71 6.11
C ALA A 9 7.37 16.50 6.95
N VAL A 10 8.45 16.68 7.71
CA VAL A 10 8.76 15.87 8.89
C VAL A 10 7.65 16.19 9.88
N ALA A 11 6.50 15.54 9.72
CA ALA A 11 5.43 15.54 10.70
C ALA A 11 5.77 14.49 11.76
N LEU A 12 6.35 14.98 12.85
CA LEU A 12 6.38 14.39 14.20
C LEU A 12 6.79 12.89 14.32
N LEU A 13 8.10 12.65 14.34
CA LEU A 13 8.68 11.69 15.30
C LEU A 13 9.07 12.47 16.57
N CYS A 14 8.12 12.72 17.46
CA CYS A 14 8.41 13.21 18.81
C CYS A 14 7.62 12.40 19.84
N LEU A 15 8.23 11.33 20.34
CA LEU A 15 8.12 10.88 21.73
C LEU A 15 9.19 9.80 22.01
N CYS A 16 10.45 10.21 22.02
CA CYS A 16 11.51 9.59 22.82
C CYS A 16 12.61 10.64 23.02
N ALA A 17 12.74 11.12 24.26
CA ALA A 17 13.77 12.05 24.66
C ALA A 17 15.13 11.35 24.71
N SER A 18 16.09 11.81 23.92
CA SER A 18 17.51 11.83 24.29
C SER A 18 18.30 12.71 23.32
N VAL A 19 19.17 13.52 23.92
CA VAL A 19 19.94 14.61 23.31
C VAL A 19 21.05 14.05 22.42
N PHE A 20 21.10 14.47 21.16
CA PHE A 20 22.29 14.36 20.32
C PHE A 20 22.64 15.74 19.72
N PRO A 21 23.95 16.05 19.54
CA PRO A 21 24.39 17.38 19.13
C PRO A 21 24.05 17.66 17.67
N ALA A 22 23.58 18.88 17.41
CA ALA A 22 23.27 19.37 16.08
C ALA A 22 24.54 19.42 15.21
N ALA A 23 24.63 18.54 14.21
CA ALA A 23 25.55 18.71 13.10
C ALA A 23 24.98 19.76 12.14
N ALA A 24 25.73 20.82 11.89
CA ALA A 24 25.34 21.89 10.97
C ALA A 24 25.19 21.35 9.54
N ALA A 25 24.01 21.54 8.94
CA ALA A 25 23.76 21.21 7.55
C ALA A 25 24.52 22.19 6.63
N PRO A 26 25.15 21.72 5.54
CA PRO A 26 25.76 22.60 4.56
C PRO A 26 24.68 23.42 3.84
N ALA A 27 24.99 24.70 3.60
CA ALA A 27 24.11 25.64 2.91
C ALA A 27 23.80 25.17 1.48
N ALA A 28 22.52 25.15 1.12
CA ALA A 28 22.04 24.81 -0.21
C ALA A 28 22.49 25.85 -1.25
N ALA A 29 23.11 25.38 -2.33
CA ALA A 29 23.35 26.16 -3.54
C ALA A 29 22.01 26.56 -4.20
N PRO A 30 21.95 27.69 -4.95
CA PRO A 30 20.71 28.13 -5.58
C PRO A 30 20.24 27.16 -6.69
N ASP A 31 18.97 26.77 -6.60
CA ASP A 31 18.27 25.88 -7.54
C ASP A 31 18.33 26.37 -8.99
N ALA A 32 18.79 25.52 -9.88
CA ALA A 32 18.53 25.64 -11.32
C ALA A 32 17.05 25.30 -11.58
N ALA A 33 16.40 26.06 -12.46
CA ALA A 33 15.02 25.77 -12.88
C ALA A 33 14.92 24.34 -13.47
N PRO A 34 13.84 23.58 -13.19
CA PRO A 34 13.64 22.30 -13.86
C PRO A 34 13.56 22.55 -15.37
N ALA A 35 14.31 21.77 -16.14
CA ALA A 35 14.26 21.80 -17.59
C ALA A 35 12.79 21.58 -18.06
N PRO A 36 12.35 22.22 -19.15
CA PRO A 36 11.03 21.98 -19.72
C PRO A 36 10.86 20.48 -19.97
N ALA A 37 9.71 19.94 -19.54
CA ALA A 37 9.34 18.56 -19.82
C ALA A 37 9.43 18.34 -21.34
N THR A 38 10.26 17.38 -21.74
CA THR A 38 10.28 16.89 -23.12
C THR A 38 8.85 16.43 -23.45
N PRO A 39 8.32 16.71 -24.66
CA PRO A 39 7.02 16.20 -25.06
C PRO A 39 7.03 14.68 -24.87
N VAL A 40 6.19 14.18 -23.96
CA VAL A 40 6.18 12.75 -23.67
C VAL A 40 5.33 12.08 -24.75
N ASP A 41 5.89 11.02 -25.32
CA ASP A 41 5.29 10.24 -26.40
C ASP A 41 3.88 9.76 -26.00
N ASP A 42 2.88 9.99 -26.86
CA ASP A 42 1.51 9.49 -26.71
C ASP A 42 1.46 7.94 -26.68
N ALA A 43 2.53 7.25 -27.08
CA ALA A 43 2.70 5.81 -26.89
C ALA A 43 3.02 5.41 -25.44
N ILE A 44 3.52 6.34 -24.63
CA ILE A 44 3.94 6.14 -23.23
C ILE A 44 2.91 6.69 -22.23
N CYS A 45 2.22 7.77 -22.59
CA CYS A 45 1.28 8.50 -21.74
C CYS A 45 -0.14 8.40 -22.28
N ASP A 46 -1.15 8.49 -21.39
CA ASP A 46 -2.53 8.46 -21.85
C ASP A 46 -3.03 9.87 -22.25
N PRO A 47 -3.35 10.14 -23.53
CA PRO A 47 -3.74 11.48 -23.96
C PRO A 47 -5.11 11.94 -23.41
N ILE A 48 -5.92 11.06 -22.80
CA ILE A 48 -7.25 11.44 -22.30
C ILE A 48 -7.19 12.34 -21.06
N ASP A 49 -6.07 12.34 -20.33
CA ASP A 49 -5.74 13.32 -19.28
C ASP A 49 -4.28 13.77 -19.47
N PRO A 50 -4.04 14.83 -20.25
CA PRO A 50 -2.69 15.25 -20.63
C PRO A 50 -1.92 15.95 -19.49
N ALA A 51 -2.49 16.05 -18.29
CA ALA A 51 -1.88 16.81 -17.19
C ALA A 51 -0.60 16.15 -16.63
N ALA A 52 -0.56 14.82 -16.62
CA ALA A 52 0.63 14.05 -16.28
C ALA A 52 0.53 12.64 -16.86
N CYS A 53 1.66 12.01 -17.15
CA CYS A 53 1.69 10.80 -17.97
C CYS A 53 0.89 9.61 -17.45
N LEU A 54 0.89 9.37 -16.13
CA LEU A 54 0.13 8.28 -15.52
C LEU A 54 -1.33 8.65 -15.22
N LEU A 55 -1.77 9.87 -15.55
CA LEU A 55 -3.16 10.26 -15.35
C LEU A 55 -4.03 9.87 -16.56
N PRO A 56 -5.32 9.55 -16.33
CA PRO A 56 -5.89 9.31 -15.02
C PRO A 56 -5.33 8.00 -14.42
N TRP A 57 -5.23 7.91 -13.09
CA TRP A 57 -4.75 6.72 -12.37
C TRP A 57 -5.86 6.14 -11.49
N PRO A 58 -5.97 4.80 -11.31
CA PRO A 58 -5.40 3.74 -12.15
C PRO A 58 -6.06 3.70 -13.54
N ASN A 59 -5.39 3.08 -14.53
CA ASN A 59 -5.87 3.06 -15.91
C ASN A 59 -5.28 1.90 -16.72
N ASN A 60 -6.16 1.12 -17.37
CA ASN A 60 -5.78 -0.03 -18.19
C ASN A 60 -4.92 0.31 -19.42
N HIS A 61 -4.76 1.59 -19.79
CA HIS A 61 -3.77 2.01 -20.77
C HIS A 61 -2.35 1.59 -20.36
N PHE A 62 -2.02 1.58 -19.07
CA PHE A 62 -0.71 1.18 -18.56
C PHE A 62 -0.61 -0.32 -18.22
N THR A 63 -1.30 -1.15 -19.00
CA THR A 63 -1.28 -2.61 -18.84
C THR A 63 -1.16 -3.28 -20.20
N LYS A 64 -0.65 -4.51 -20.21
CA LYS A 64 -0.61 -5.39 -21.38
C LYS A 64 -1.52 -6.61 -21.18
N VAL A 65 -1.95 -7.22 -22.27
CA VAL A 65 -2.63 -8.52 -22.23
C VAL A 65 -1.63 -9.58 -21.77
N ASP A 66 -2.05 -10.42 -20.83
CA ASP A 66 -1.25 -11.55 -20.33
C ASP A 66 -2.20 -12.69 -19.90
N SER A 67 -2.39 -13.67 -20.79
CA SER A 67 -3.28 -14.81 -20.57
C SER A 67 -2.79 -15.77 -19.49
N SER A 68 -1.56 -15.63 -18.99
CA SER A 68 -1.05 -16.44 -17.87
C SER A 68 -1.55 -15.94 -16.50
N THR A 69 -2.09 -14.72 -16.45
CA THR A 69 -2.60 -14.11 -15.20
C THR A 69 -4.09 -14.35 -15.01
N ALA A 70 -4.56 -14.28 -13.76
CA ALA A 70 -5.97 -14.51 -13.44
C ALA A 70 -6.90 -13.43 -14.01
N THR A 71 -6.40 -12.20 -14.21
CA THR A 71 -7.16 -11.08 -14.78
C THR A 71 -7.05 -11.00 -16.31
N GLY A 72 -6.16 -11.80 -16.91
CA GLY A 72 -5.81 -11.71 -18.34
C GLY A 72 -4.97 -10.47 -18.70
N ARG A 73 -4.44 -9.75 -17.69
CA ARG A 73 -3.64 -8.53 -17.87
C ARG A 73 -2.48 -8.48 -16.88
N ARG A 74 -1.46 -7.70 -17.24
CA ARG A 74 -0.36 -7.35 -16.34
C ARG A 74 -0.07 -5.86 -16.42
N LEU A 75 0.29 -5.24 -15.29
CA LEU A 75 0.81 -3.88 -15.29
C LEU A 75 2.04 -3.78 -16.23
N ALA A 76 2.11 -2.69 -16.98
CA ALA A 76 3.14 -2.46 -17.99
C ALA A 76 3.57 -0.99 -17.99
N LEU A 77 3.88 -0.46 -16.81
CA LEU A 77 4.35 0.90 -16.64
C LEU A 77 5.72 1.07 -17.32
N ASN A 78 5.84 2.08 -18.16
CA ASN A 78 7.13 2.50 -18.70
C ASN A 78 7.84 3.40 -17.67
N PRO A 79 9.13 3.17 -17.35
CA PRO A 79 9.88 4.04 -16.45
C PRO A 79 9.84 5.53 -16.83
N LEU A 80 9.73 5.85 -18.13
CA LEU A 80 9.67 7.24 -18.58
C LEU A 80 8.33 7.93 -18.29
N ALA A 81 7.26 7.15 -18.03
CA ALA A 81 5.95 7.67 -17.63
C ALA A 81 5.86 7.98 -16.13
N THR A 82 6.72 7.36 -15.31
CA THR A 82 6.60 7.44 -13.85
C THR A 82 7.06 8.79 -13.31
N PRO A 83 6.56 9.22 -12.13
CA PRO A 83 7.04 10.42 -11.48
C PRO A 83 8.56 10.41 -11.30
N ARG A 84 9.16 11.61 -11.30
CA ARG A 84 10.59 11.79 -11.09
C ARG A 84 10.85 12.41 -9.72
N ASN A 85 11.91 11.97 -9.06
CA ASN A 85 12.38 12.63 -7.83
C ASN A 85 13.08 13.96 -8.15
N VAL A 86 13.54 14.67 -7.12
CA VAL A 86 14.23 15.97 -7.26
C VAL A 86 15.54 15.90 -8.05
N ALA A 87 16.15 14.72 -8.18
CA ALA A 87 17.32 14.47 -9.02
C ALA A 87 16.96 14.07 -10.46
N GLY A 88 15.68 14.11 -10.84
CA GLY A 88 15.18 13.74 -12.16
C GLY A 88 15.10 12.24 -12.42
N ARG A 89 15.36 11.39 -11.40
CA ARG A 89 15.31 9.93 -11.53
C ARG A 89 13.86 9.44 -11.55
N PRO A 90 13.44 8.67 -12.58
CA PRO A 90 12.12 8.05 -12.60
C PRO A 90 12.04 6.90 -11.59
N ILE A 91 10.81 6.56 -11.19
CA ILE A 91 10.55 5.34 -10.40
C ILE A 91 10.78 4.12 -11.30
N ASP A 92 11.57 3.16 -10.81
CA ASP A 92 11.67 1.81 -11.38
C ASP A 92 10.36 1.03 -11.16
N PRO A 93 9.59 0.71 -12.21
CA PRO A 93 8.32 0.02 -12.06
C PRO A 93 8.45 -1.50 -12.03
N THR A 94 9.65 -2.09 -12.05
CA THR A 94 9.85 -3.54 -12.22
C THR A 94 8.99 -4.36 -11.27
N GLU A 95 9.01 -4.05 -9.97
CA GLU A 95 8.21 -4.77 -8.97
C GLU A 95 6.70 -4.48 -9.08
N ILE A 96 6.33 -3.27 -9.50
CA ILE A 96 4.93 -2.90 -9.75
C ILE A 96 4.40 -3.67 -10.96
N ASN A 97 5.21 -3.85 -12.00
CA ASN A 97 4.87 -4.57 -13.23
C ASN A 97 4.72 -6.08 -13.05
N ARG A 98 4.99 -6.63 -11.85
CA ARG A 98 4.65 -8.03 -11.53
C ARG A 98 3.16 -8.24 -11.26
N ASN A 99 2.40 -7.16 -11.03
CA ASN A 99 1.01 -7.28 -10.62
C ASN A 99 0.07 -7.49 -11.82
N ASP A 100 -0.96 -8.31 -11.61
CA ASP A 100 -1.99 -8.58 -12.63
C ASP A 100 -3.15 -7.57 -12.61
N GLY A 101 -2.99 -6.48 -11.87
CA GLY A 101 -3.93 -5.37 -11.83
C GLY A 101 -3.51 -4.33 -10.80
N PHE A 102 -4.39 -3.36 -10.56
CA PHE A 102 -4.18 -2.31 -9.58
C PHE A 102 -4.70 -2.72 -8.19
N SER A 103 -4.25 -2.07 -7.12
CA SER A 103 -4.61 -2.39 -5.73
C SER A 103 -6.11 -2.27 -5.43
N PRO A 104 -6.74 -3.18 -4.67
CA PRO A 104 -8.16 -3.03 -4.32
C PRO A 104 -8.48 -1.78 -3.47
N GLY A 105 -7.48 -1.20 -2.80
CA GLY A 105 -7.63 -0.03 -1.93
C GLY A 105 -7.07 1.29 -2.48
N GLN A 106 -6.63 1.37 -3.75
CA GLN A 106 -6.04 2.62 -4.24
C GLN A 106 -7.07 3.75 -4.36
N SER A 107 -6.57 4.98 -4.23
CA SER A 107 -7.31 6.16 -4.69
C SER A 107 -7.24 6.27 -6.21
N ILE A 108 -8.31 6.79 -6.80
CA ILE A 108 -8.37 7.18 -8.21
C ILE A 108 -8.02 8.68 -8.28
N VAL A 109 -7.14 9.06 -9.20
CA VAL A 109 -6.60 10.43 -9.33
C VAL A 109 -6.66 10.88 -10.79
N THR A 110 -7.08 12.12 -11.02
CA THR A 110 -7.11 12.75 -12.35
C THR A 110 -7.06 14.27 -12.22
N LYS A 111 -6.67 14.97 -13.28
CA LYS A 111 -6.75 16.42 -13.36
C LYS A 111 -8.01 16.83 -14.11
N VAL A 112 -8.77 17.75 -13.50
CA VAL A 112 -9.93 18.38 -14.14
C VAL A 112 -9.73 19.89 -14.11
N PRO A 113 -9.16 20.50 -15.17
CA PRO A 113 -9.04 21.95 -15.25
C PRO A 113 -10.42 22.63 -15.10
N GLY A 114 -10.51 23.59 -14.18
CA GLY A 114 -11.75 24.27 -13.83
C GLY A 114 -12.55 23.65 -12.68
N LEU A 115 -12.20 22.44 -12.20
CA LEU A 115 -12.73 21.84 -10.96
C LEU A 115 -11.73 21.93 -9.79
N ASP A 116 -10.68 22.71 -9.95
CA ASP A 116 -9.47 22.76 -9.14
C ASP A 116 -9.51 23.79 -8.00
N THR A 117 -10.71 24.26 -7.65
CA THR A 117 -10.93 25.17 -6.51
C THR A 117 -12.08 24.68 -5.63
N PRO A 118 -12.09 25.01 -4.32
CA PRO A 118 -13.20 24.67 -3.45
C PRO A 118 -14.56 25.19 -3.96
N ALA A 119 -14.58 26.37 -4.60
CA ALA A 119 -15.78 26.95 -5.18
C ALA A 119 -16.34 26.10 -6.33
N ALA A 120 -15.48 25.70 -7.29
CA ALA A 120 -15.88 24.83 -8.39
C ALA A 120 -16.32 23.44 -7.89
N PHE A 121 -15.60 22.88 -6.92
CA PHE A 121 -15.95 21.61 -6.30
C PHE A 121 -17.34 21.66 -5.64
N ALA A 122 -17.63 22.74 -4.89
CA ALA A 122 -18.95 22.97 -4.30
C ALA A 122 -20.05 23.12 -5.37
N LYS A 123 -19.78 23.83 -6.49
CA LYS A 123 -20.74 23.96 -7.60
C LYS A 123 -21.03 22.63 -8.30
N THR A 124 -20.03 21.76 -8.43
CA THR A 124 -20.20 20.41 -8.97
C THR A 124 -21.00 19.52 -8.01
N ASN A 125 -20.90 19.76 -6.71
CA ASN A 125 -21.55 19.00 -5.64
C ASN A 125 -21.32 17.47 -5.76
N PRO A 126 -20.06 17.01 -5.87
CA PRO A 126 -19.72 15.59 -5.94
C PRO A 126 -20.01 14.88 -4.62
N VAL A 127 -19.80 13.56 -4.59
CA VAL A 127 -20.09 12.71 -3.42
C VAL A 127 -19.14 13.07 -2.27
N PRO A 128 -19.62 13.60 -1.13
CA PRO A 128 -18.77 13.98 -0.01
C PRO A 128 -18.51 12.79 0.92
N ILE A 129 -17.40 12.85 1.67
CA ILE A 129 -17.08 11.84 2.71
C ILE A 129 -18.18 11.74 3.78
N THR A 130 -18.87 12.85 4.08
CA THR A 130 -19.94 12.91 5.07
C THR A 130 -21.25 12.26 4.61
N ASN A 131 -21.40 11.93 3.33
CA ASN A 131 -22.57 11.26 2.79
C ASN A 131 -22.23 10.42 1.53
N VAL A 132 -21.49 9.34 1.75
CA VAL A 132 -21.07 8.42 0.68
C VAL A 132 -22.25 7.72 -0.02
N ARG A 133 -23.43 7.65 0.61
CA ARG A 133 -24.64 7.07 -0.03
C ARG A 133 -25.02 7.81 -1.31
N ARG A 134 -24.59 9.07 -1.47
CA ARG A 134 -24.81 9.85 -2.69
C ARG A 134 -24.15 9.24 -3.94
N SER A 135 -23.22 8.30 -3.81
CA SER A 135 -22.69 7.51 -4.95
C SER A 135 -23.81 6.86 -5.79
N PHE A 136 -24.96 6.54 -5.16
CA PHE A 136 -26.07 5.89 -5.82
C PHE A 136 -27.10 6.85 -6.44
N GLU A 137 -26.98 8.16 -6.24
CA GLU A 137 -27.92 9.16 -6.77
C GLU A 137 -27.91 9.19 -8.29
N ALA A 138 -29.09 9.13 -8.95
CA ALA A 138 -29.19 9.04 -10.40
C ALA A 138 -28.36 10.11 -11.15
N ASN A 139 -28.23 11.31 -10.59
CA ASN A 139 -27.51 12.47 -11.12
C ASN A 139 -26.09 12.69 -10.55
N ALA A 140 -25.51 11.75 -9.78
CA ALA A 140 -24.16 11.87 -9.25
C ALA A 140 -23.15 12.25 -10.37
N PRO A 141 -22.33 13.31 -10.20
CA PRO A 141 -21.44 13.82 -11.25
C PRO A 141 -20.19 12.95 -11.42
N ILE A 142 -19.84 12.18 -10.40
CA ILE A 142 -18.70 11.26 -10.38
C ILE A 142 -19.24 9.88 -10.05
N VAL A 143 -18.96 8.90 -10.92
CA VAL A 143 -19.42 7.52 -10.76
C VAL A 143 -18.25 6.57 -10.99
N VAL A 144 -18.15 5.56 -10.13
CA VAL A 144 -17.33 4.38 -10.37
C VAL A 144 -18.27 3.20 -10.53
N LEU A 145 -18.15 2.44 -11.62
CA LEU A 145 -19.07 1.37 -12.00
C LEU A 145 -18.34 0.03 -12.00
N ASN A 146 -18.83 -0.92 -11.22
CA ASN A 146 -18.37 -2.31 -11.27
C ASN A 146 -18.92 -2.95 -12.56
N THR A 147 -18.04 -3.41 -13.45
CA THR A 147 -18.48 -3.90 -14.78
C THR A 147 -19.08 -5.30 -14.75
N LYS A 148 -18.82 -6.08 -13.68
CA LYS A 148 -19.38 -7.42 -13.43
C LYS A 148 -20.83 -7.31 -12.98
N THR A 149 -21.12 -6.45 -12.02
CA THR A 149 -22.46 -6.30 -11.44
C THR A 149 -23.30 -5.22 -12.12
N GLY A 150 -22.68 -4.29 -12.86
CA GLY A 150 -23.35 -3.11 -13.40
C GLY A 150 -23.79 -2.11 -12.32
N ARG A 151 -23.35 -2.29 -11.08
CA ARG A 151 -23.69 -1.43 -9.94
C ARG A 151 -22.63 -0.36 -9.74
N ARG A 152 -23.07 0.78 -9.22
CA ARG A 152 -22.16 1.85 -8.79
C ARG A 152 -21.43 1.42 -7.53
N HIS A 153 -20.16 1.76 -7.43
CA HIS A 153 -19.32 1.54 -6.27
C HIS A 153 -19.52 2.66 -5.25
N LEU A 154 -19.37 2.35 -3.96
CA LEU A 154 -19.44 3.35 -2.90
C LEU A 154 -18.13 4.15 -2.89
N ILE A 155 -18.24 5.47 -3.04
CA ILE A 155 -17.09 6.37 -3.15
C ILE A 155 -17.31 7.66 -2.35
N TRP A 156 -16.24 8.41 -2.15
CA TRP A 156 -16.32 9.87 -2.03
C TRP A 156 -15.27 10.52 -2.94
N SER A 157 -15.36 11.84 -3.07
CA SER A 157 -14.42 12.64 -3.84
C SER A 157 -13.90 13.80 -2.99
N GLU A 158 -12.68 14.23 -3.28
CA GLU A 158 -12.02 15.36 -2.64
C GLU A 158 -11.05 16.03 -3.63
N LEU A 159 -10.68 17.28 -3.33
CA LEU A 159 -9.53 17.91 -3.97
C LEU A 159 -8.28 17.61 -3.17
N ASP A 160 -7.14 17.50 -3.85
CA ASP A 160 -5.85 17.38 -3.17
C ASP A 160 -5.59 18.62 -2.30
N SER A 161 -5.67 18.44 -0.99
CA SER A 161 -5.47 19.50 0.00
C SER A 161 -4.00 19.90 0.17
N ASN A 162 -3.06 19.14 -0.39
CA ASN A 162 -1.63 19.46 -0.35
C ASN A 162 -1.21 20.36 -1.51
N ALA A 163 -2.04 20.49 -2.54
CA ALA A 163 -1.76 21.37 -3.66
C ALA A 163 -1.78 22.83 -3.21
N THR A 164 -0.73 23.56 -3.55
CA THR A 164 -0.58 24.98 -3.17
C THR A 164 -1.21 25.94 -4.19
N THR A 165 -1.55 25.46 -5.39
CA THR A 165 -2.22 26.24 -6.43
C THR A 165 -3.30 25.42 -7.13
N PRO A 166 -4.33 26.07 -7.72
CA PRO A 166 -5.35 25.39 -8.52
C PRO A 166 -4.74 24.54 -9.64
N GLU A 167 -3.71 25.04 -10.34
CA GLU A 167 -3.07 24.35 -11.47
C GLU A 167 -2.46 23.00 -11.05
N ASN A 168 -2.03 22.86 -9.80
CA ASN A 168 -1.49 21.60 -9.24
C ASN A 168 -2.55 20.75 -8.53
N THR A 169 -3.76 21.27 -8.32
CA THR A 169 -4.81 20.56 -7.57
C THR A 169 -5.43 19.44 -8.40
N THR A 170 -5.35 18.20 -7.91
CA THR A 170 -5.97 17.03 -8.54
C THR A 170 -7.33 16.72 -7.91
N LEU A 171 -8.18 16.03 -8.67
CA LEU A 171 -9.38 15.38 -8.15
C LEU A 171 -9.00 13.98 -7.67
N ILE A 172 -9.32 13.67 -6.42
CA ILE A 172 -9.12 12.36 -5.81
C ILE A 172 -10.50 11.74 -5.58
N ILE A 173 -10.67 10.49 -6.01
CA ILE A 173 -11.88 9.69 -5.78
C ILE A 173 -11.47 8.46 -4.98
N ARG A 174 -12.06 8.28 -3.80
CA ARG A 174 -11.69 7.22 -2.87
C ARG A 174 -12.77 6.15 -2.79
N PRO A 175 -12.41 4.86 -2.84
CA PRO A 175 -13.33 3.78 -2.52
C PRO A 175 -13.69 3.80 -1.02
N ALA A 176 -14.99 3.74 -0.70
CA ALA A 176 -15.46 3.57 0.69
C ALA A 176 -15.55 2.12 1.14
N VAL A 177 -15.43 1.20 0.20
CA VAL A 177 -15.16 -0.22 0.41
C VAL A 177 -14.14 -0.60 -0.66
N ASN A 178 -13.18 -1.48 -0.35
CA ASN A 178 -12.24 -1.98 -1.34
C ASN A 178 -12.95 -2.42 -2.62
N PHE A 179 -12.31 -2.17 -3.77
CA PHE A 179 -12.77 -2.70 -5.03
C PHE A 179 -12.65 -4.23 -5.05
N ASP A 180 -13.55 -4.88 -5.77
CA ASP A 180 -13.58 -6.35 -5.90
C ASP A 180 -12.32 -6.81 -6.64
N GLU A 181 -11.64 -7.81 -6.09
CA GLU A 181 -10.46 -8.42 -6.70
C GLU A 181 -10.79 -9.01 -8.08
N GLY A 182 -9.82 -8.94 -9.00
CA GLY A 182 -9.96 -9.40 -10.39
C GLY A 182 -11.05 -8.70 -11.21
N THR A 183 -11.65 -7.62 -10.68
CA THR A 183 -12.79 -6.96 -11.31
C THR A 183 -12.39 -5.71 -12.05
N ARG A 184 -12.98 -5.50 -13.23
CA ARG A 184 -12.84 -4.28 -14.01
C ARG A 184 -13.86 -3.23 -13.58
N TYR A 185 -13.41 -2.00 -13.40
CA TYR A 185 -14.22 -0.85 -13.04
C TYR A 185 -14.12 0.24 -14.10
N ILE A 186 -15.21 1.00 -14.29
CA ILE A 186 -15.24 2.19 -15.15
C ILE A 186 -15.42 3.42 -14.26
N VAL A 187 -14.56 4.43 -14.42
CA VAL A 187 -14.76 5.76 -13.85
C VAL A 187 -15.44 6.64 -14.88
N ALA A 188 -16.45 7.40 -14.48
CA ALA A 188 -17.17 8.34 -15.33
C ALA A 188 -17.41 9.65 -14.60
N LEU A 189 -16.90 10.74 -15.18
CA LEU A 189 -17.11 12.11 -14.74
C LEU A 189 -18.06 12.81 -15.72
N ARG A 190 -19.11 13.44 -15.21
CA ARG A 190 -20.15 14.09 -16.03
C ARG A 190 -20.70 15.33 -15.37
N ASN A 191 -21.18 16.27 -16.18
CA ASN A 191 -21.85 17.49 -15.72
C ASN A 191 -21.03 18.30 -14.69
N LEU A 192 -19.69 18.22 -14.75
CA LEU A 192 -18.80 18.96 -13.86
C LEU A 192 -18.96 20.46 -14.08
N LYS A 193 -18.84 21.26 -13.02
CA LYS A 193 -19.07 22.70 -13.01
C LYS A 193 -17.82 23.43 -12.55
N ASP A 194 -17.54 24.56 -13.20
CA ASP A 194 -16.55 25.53 -12.72
C ASP A 194 -17.13 26.39 -11.59
N ALA A 195 -16.31 27.31 -11.06
CA ALA A 195 -16.70 28.21 -9.98
C ALA A 195 -17.86 29.15 -10.37
N ALA A 196 -18.03 29.45 -11.66
CA ALA A 196 -19.13 30.25 -12.20
C ALA A 196 -20.42 29.42 -12.44
N GLY A 197 -20.36 28.09 -12.27
CA GLY A 197 -21.48 27.18 -12.52
C GLY A 197 -21.63 26.77 -13.99
N LYS A 198 -20.67 27.12 -14.86
CA LYS A 198 -20.65 26.69 -16.26
C LYS A 198 -20.18 25.24 -16.32
N THR A 199 -20.76 24.47 -17.25
CA THR A 199 -20.33 23.08 -17.48
C THR A 199 -18.92 23.06 -18.05
N ILE A 200 -18.04 22.27 -17.41
CA ILE A 200 -16.69 22.00 -17.90
C ILE A 200 -16.79 21.03 -19.08
N THR A 201 -16.21 21.40 -20.21
CA THR A 201 -16.20 20.58 -21.43
C THR A 201 -15.10 19.53 -21.38
N ALA A 202 -15.34 18.36 -21.96
CA ALA A 202 -14.32 17.33 -22.14
C ALA A 202 -13.08 17.86 -22.88
N GLN A 203 -11.91 17.35 -22.50
CA GLN A 203 -10.66 17.66 -23.19
C GLN A 203 -10.61 17.00 -24.58
N PRO A 204 -9.86 17.55 -25.56
CA PRO A 204 -9.95 17.15 -26.97
C PRO A 204 -9.78 15.65 -27.24
N ALA A 205 -8.80 15.00 -26.60
CA ALA A 205 -8.54 13.57 -26.80
C ALA A 205 -9.71 12.69 -26.36
N PHE A 206 -10.21 12.87 -25.13
CA PHE A 206 -11.40 12.14 -24.67
C PHE A 206 -12.65 12.54 -25.47
N ALA A 207 -12.79 13.81 -25.85
CA ALA A 207 -13.91 14.27 -26.68
C ALA A 207 -13.96 13.56 -28.04
N ALA A 208 -12.81 13.23 -28.65
CA ALA A 208 -12.78 12.45 -29.89
C ALA A 208 -13.39 11.05 -29.70
N TYR A 209 -13.09 10.36 -28.60
CA TYR A 209 -13.76 9.10 -28.24
C TYR A 209 -15.23 9.34 -27.93
N ARG A 210 -15.58 10.32 -27.09
CA ARG A 210 -16.97 10.63 -26.72
C ARG A 210 -17.85 11.03 -27.92
N ASP A 211 -17.29 11.65 -28.94
CA ASP A 211 -18.04 12.21 -30.06
C ASP A 211 -17.98 11.30 -31.31
N GLY A 212 -17.37 10.11 -31.20
CA GLY A 212 -17.33 9.12 -32.28
C GLY A 212 -16.37 9.46 -33.41
N LYS A 213 -15.39 10.32 -33.14
CA LYS A 213 -14.38 10.78 -34.11
C LYS A 213 -13.07 9.99 -34.04
N ALA A 214 -12.79 9.36 -32.91
CA ALA A 214 -11.63 8.50 -32.74
C ALA A 214 -11.80 7.17 -33.50
N THR A 215 -10.69 6.58 -33.96
CA THR A 215 -10.66 5.32 -34.70
C THR A 215 -9.70 4.32 -34.07
N GLY A 216 -9.69 3.08 -34.57
CA GLY A 216 -8.77 2.02 -34.13
C GLY A 216 -9.22 1.24 -32.89
N PRO A 217 -8.39 0.29 -32.41
CA PRO A 217 -8.79 -0.67 -31.37
C PRO A 217 -9.24 -0.04 -30.06
N ARG A 218 -8.65 1.10 -29.68
CA ARG A 218 -9.03 1.82 -28.47
C ARG A 218 -10.41 2.47 -28.61
N ALA A 219 -10.74 3.02 -29.77
CA ALA A 219 -12.08 3.55 -30.03
C ALA A 219 -13.14 2.44 -29.97
N GLU A 220 -12.84 1.27 -30.53
CA GLU A 220 -13.71 0.09 -30.40
C GLU A 220 -13.90 -0.36 -28.95
N HIS A 221 -12.84 -0.34 -28.13
CA HIS A 221 -12.95 -0.63 -26.70
C HIS A 221 -13.86 0.37 -25.98
N TYR A 222 -13.71 1.66 -26.27
CA TYR A 222 -14.58 2.70 -25.72
C TYR A 222 -16.05 2.42 -26.06
N ASP A 223 -16.38 2.21 -27.34
CA ASP A 223 -17.75 1.97 -27.78
C ASP A 223 -18.33 0.67 -27.18
N LYS A 224 -17.61 -0.43 -27.32
CA LYS A 224 -18.11 -1.78 -26.98
C LYS A 224 -18.02 -2.12 -25.49
N LYS A 225 -17.07 -1.55 -24.76
CA LYS A 225 -16.72 -1.99 -23.38
C LYS A 225 -16.88 -0.93 -22.31
N ILE A 226 -16.82 0.36 -22.66
CA ILE A 226 -17.01 1.48 -21.72
C ILE A 226 -18.39 2.11 -21.91
N PHE A 227 -18.66 2.73 -23.06
CA PHE A 227 -19.91 3.44 -23.32
C PHE A 227 -21.13 2.51 -23.34
N ALA A 228 -21.01 1.29 -23.87
CA ALA A 228 -22.08 0.30 -23.77
C ALA A 228 -22.47 0.00 -22.31
N LYS A 229 -21.49 -0.22 -21.43
CA LYS A 229 -21.72 -0.49 -20.00
C LYS A 229 -22.27 0.73 -19.26
N LEU A 230 -21.75 1.92 -19.54
CA LEU A 230 -22.27 3.18 -18.99
C LEU A 230 -23.72 3.42 -19.42
N SER A 231 -24.06 3.15 -20.68
CA SER A 231 -25.42 3.29 -21.21
C SER A 231 -26.40 2.36 -20.48
N THR A 232 -26.04 1.08 -20.30
CA THR A 232 -26.84 0.14 -19.49
C THR A 232 -27.03 0.60 -18.05
N ALA A 233 -26.05 1.32 -17.49
CA ALA A 233 -26.14 1.91 -16.15
C ALA A 233 -26.86 3.29 -16.11
N GLY A 234 -27.49 3.71 -17.21
CA GLY A 234 -28.21 4.98 -17.32
C GLY A 234 -27.31 6.22 -17.40
N ILE A 235 -26.05 6.06 -17.84
CA ILE A 235 -25.07 7.15 -17.97
C ILE A 235 -24.85 7.44 -19.46
N GLY A 236 -25.45 8.54 -19.93
CA GLY A 236 -25.36 8.96 -21.32
C GLY A 236 -23.99 9.53 -21.70
N ARG A 237 -23.50 9.10 -22.87
CA ARG A 237 -22.19 9.49 -23.45
C ARG A 237 -22.02 11.00 -23.65
N LYS A 238 -23.07 11.71 -24.09
CA LYS A 238 -23.00 13.15 -24.46
C LYS A 238 -22.56 14.08 -23.33
N ASN A 239 -22.84 13.71 -22.08
CA ASN A 239 -22.60 14.57 -20.92
C ASN A 239 -21.29 14.25 -20.18
N LEU A 240 -20.49 13.32 -20.71
CA LEU A 240 -19.22 12.93 -20.11
C LEU A 240 -18.17 14.02 -20.31
N TYR A 241 -17.47 14.34 -19.22
CA TYR A 241 -16.22 15.10 -19.22
C TYR A 241 -15.02 14.17 -19.47
N LEU A 242 -14.97 13.03 -18.77
CA LEU A 242 -13.91 12.03 -18.86
C LEU A 242 -14.47 10.67 -18.43
N ALA A 243 -14.04 9.59 -19.07
CA ALA A 243 -14.29 8.22 -18.63
C ALA A 243 -13.15 7.30 -19.04
N TRP A 244 -12.83 6.31 -18.21
CA TRP A 244 -11.80 5.30 -18.46
C TRP A 244 -12.07 4.06 -17.62
N ASP A 245 -11.33 2.98 -17.85
CA ASP A 245 -11.45 1.75 -17.06
C ASP A 245 -10.11 1.24 -16.51
N PHE A 246 -10.19 0.50 -15.41
CA PHE A 246 -9.05 -0.16 -14.77
C PHE A 246 -9.46 -1.53 -14.24
N THR A 247 -8.49 -2.44 -14.11
CA THR A 247 -8.71 -3.79 -13.57
C THR A 247 -7.98 -3.97 -12.25
N VAL A 248 -8.69 -4.41 -11.22
CA VAL A 248 -8.13 -4.69 -9.90
C VAL A 248 -7.39 -6.03 -9.94
N ALA A 249 -6.25 -6.11 -9.24
CA ALA A 249 -5.45 -7.33 -9.12
C ALA A 249 -6.28 -8.49 -8.55
N SER A 250 -5.91 -9.72 -8.90
CA SER A 250 -6.55 -10.93 -8.38
C SER A 250 -6.15 -11.20 -6.93
N GLU A 251 -7.02 -11.91 -6.20
CA GLU A 251 -6.75 -12.40 -4.83
C GLU A 251 -5.41 -13.15 -4.77
N ARG A 252 -5.19 -14.04 -5.75
CA ARG A 252 -3.95 -14.80 -5.87
C ARG A 252 -2.75 -13.88 -5.97
N ASN A 253 -2.73 -12.93 -6.89
CA ASN A 253 -1.58 -12.06 -7.08
C ASN A 253 -1.29 -11.16 -5.86
N LEU A 254 -2.34 -10.74 -5.15
CA LEU A 254 -2.23 -9.95 -3.92
C LEU A 254 -1.64 -10.73 -2.74
N THR A 255 -1.91 -12.04 -2.67
CA THR A 255 -1.62 -12.86 -1.48
C THR A 255 -0.45 -13.84 -1.68
N GLU A 256 -0.14 -14.26 -2.91
CA GLU A 256 0.73 -15.41 -3.19
C GLU A 256 2.15 -15.26 -2.66
N ARG A 257 2.69 -14.05 -2.56
CA ARG A 257 4.03 -13.81 -1.97
C ARG A 257 4.06 -14.26 -0.51
N MET A 258 3.16 -13.71 0.30
CA MET A 258 3.09 -14.03 1.73
C MET A 258 2.67 -15.48 1.97
N LEU A 259 1.70 -16.00 1.20
CA LEU A 259 1.28 -17.39 1.32
C LEU A 259 2.41 -18.35 0.93
N SER A 260 3.14 -18.08 -0.15
CA SER A 260 4.29 -18.90 -0.58
C SER A 260 5.37 -18.98 0.49
N ILE A 261 5.78 -17.86 1.09
CA ILE A 261 6.82 -17.90 2.13
C ILE A 261 6.32 -18.52 3.42
N ARG A 262 5.03 -18.36 3.76
CA ARG A 262 4.42 -19.00 4.91
C ARG A 262 4.42 -20.52 4.72
N ASP A 263 3.86 -20.99 3.62
CA ASP A 263 3.65 -22.42 3.40
C ASP A 263 4.99 -23.16 3.26
N ASP A 264 5.96 -22.57 2.54
CA ASP A 264 7.32 -23.12 2.46
C ASP A 264 8.01 -23.18 3.83
N ALA A 265 7.89 -22.13 4.63
CA ALA A 265 8.53 -22.07 5.94
C ALA A 265 7.94 -23.11 6.91
N PHE A 266 6.61 -23.17 7.04
CA PHE A 266 5.96 -24.15 7.92
C PHE A 266 6.16 -25.61 7.46
N ALA A 267 6.22 -25.86 6.14
CA ALA A 267 6.55 -27.18 5.63
C ALA A 267 7.93 -27.67 6.12
N GLN A 268 8.92 -26.77 6.27
CA GLN A 268 10.24 -27.12 6.82
C GLN A 268 10.20 -27.50 8.32
N LEU A 269 9.18 -27.03 9.04
CA LEU A 269 8.91 -27.46 10.42
C LEU A 269 8.19 -28.81 10.47
N GLY A 270 7.65 -29.28 9.35
CA GLY A 270 6.86 -30.51 9.25
C GLY A 270 5.34 -30.29 9.35
N ASP A 271 4.87 -29.04 9.21
CA ASP A 271 3.44 -28.70 9.17
C ASP A 271 3.06 -28.24 7.75
N THR A 272 2.22 -29.02 7.09
CA THR A 272 1.80 -28.77 5.69
C THR A 272 0.31 -28.44 5.56
N ASN A 273 -0.43 -28.38 6.67
CA ASN A 273 -1.87 -28.14 6.67
C ASN A 273 -2.25 -27.05 7.68
N LEU A 274 -1.83 -25.82 7.43
CA LEU A 274 -2.15 -24.68 8.31
C LEU A 274 -3.65 -24.34 8.39
N ALA A 275 -4.48 -24.92 7.53
CA ALA A 275 -5.91 -24.63 7.45
C ALA A 275 -6.74 -25.32 8.55
N ASP A 276 -6.25 -26.42 9.13
CA ASP A 276 -6.97 -27.12 10.20
C ASP A 276 -6.76 -26.51 11.59
N LEU A 277 -5.89 -25.49 11.67
CA LEU A 277 -5.50 -24.77 12.89
C LEU A 277 -4.93 -25.69 13.98
N LYS A 278 -4.39 -26.84 13.61
CA LYS A 278 -3.69 -27.75 14.53
C LYS A 278 -2.20 -27.47 14.49
N VAL A 279 -1.58 -27.59 15.66
CA VAL A 279 -0.15 -27.39 15.80
C VAL A 279 0.56 -28.71 15.58
N GLU A 280 1.19 -28.86 14.43
CA GLU A 280 1.97 -30.04 14.05
C GLU A 280 3.45 -29.69 13.77
N GLY A 281 4.25 -30.74 13.54
CA GLY A 281 5.67 -30.62 13.23
C GLY A 281 6.56 -30.37 14.45
N ARG A 282 7.56 -29.52 14.27
CA ARG A 282 8.54 -29.12 15.29
C ARG A 282 8.38 -27.64 15.62
N SER A 283 8.72 -27.27 16.85
CA SER A 283 8.86 -25.86 17.20
C SER A 283 10.01 -25.22 16.38
N PRO A 284 9.88 -23.95 15.97
CA PRO A 284 11.03 -23.16 15.56
C PRO A 284 12.13 -23.17 16.62
N GLY A 285 13.39 -23.15 16.18
CA GLY A 285 14.53 -22.98 17.07
C GLY A 285 14.53 -21.58 17.71
N TYR A 286 14.89 -21.49 18.98
CA TYR A 286 14.94 -20.22 19.71
C TYR A 286 16.14 -20.15 20.64
N LYS A 287 16.50 -18.92 21.03
CA LYS A 287 17.54 -18.65 22.03
C LYS A 287 17.02 -17.61 23.02
N ILE A 288 17.14 -17.91 24.31
CA ILE A 288 16.88 -16.92 25.36
C ILE A 288 18.16 -16.13 25.59
N SER A 289 18.09 -14.81 25.40
CA SER A 289 19.24 -13.92 25.60
C SER A 289 19.23 -13.27 26.97
N LYS A 290 18.05 -13.02 27.55
CA LYS A 290 17.93 -12.38 28.87
C LYS A 290 16.66 -12.80 29.58
N VAL A 291 16.79 -13.03 30.88
CA VAL A 291 15.67 -13.19 31.80
C VAL A 291 15.81 -12.13 32.89
N THR A 292 14.73 -11.43 33.20
CA THR A 292 14.69 -10.45 34.29
C THR A 292 13.50 -10.77 35.17
N ASP A 293 13.78 -11.21 36.39
CA ASP A 293 12.77 -11.39 37.44
C ASP A 293 12.54 -10.07 38.17
N TYR A 294 11.27 -9.78 38.46
CA TYR A 294 10.87 -8.58 39.18
C TYR A 294 10.35 -8.95 40.57
N THR A 295 10.71 -8.17 41.58
CA THR A 295 9.96 -8.14 42.86
C THR A 295 8.65 -7.38 42.69
N VAL A 296 7.71 -7.54 43.63
CA VAL A 296 6.40 -6.86 43.58
C VAL A 296 6.59 -5.34 43.57
N GLU A 297 7.58 -4.84 44.30
CA GLU A 297 7.93 -3.42 44.38
C GLU A 297 8.50 -2.88 43.06
N GLN A 298 9.27 -3.71 42.34
CA GLN A 298 9.83 -3.33 41.03
C GLN A 298 8.76 -3.37 39.93
N ASN A 299 7.87 -4.36 39.97
CA ASN A 299 6.72 -4.45 39.07
C ASN A 299 5.62 -5.29 39.71
N ALA A 300 4.49 -4.65 40.03
CA ALA A 300 3.37 -5.32 40.70
C ALA A 300 2.58 -6.28 39.80
N GLN A 301 2.73 -6.20 38.47
CA GLN A 301 1.89 -6.94 37.51
C GLN A 301 2.66 -8.07 36.79
N ILE A 302 3.96 -7.91 36.57
CA ILE A 302 4.81 -8.87 35.85
C ILE A 302 5.78 -9.52 36.83
N VAL A 303 5.89 -10.85 36.78
CA VAL A 303 6.88 -11.61 37.58
C VAL A 303 8.22 -11.71 36.85
N ARG A 304 8.18 -11.86 35.52
CA ARG A 304 9.36 -12.14 34.71
C ARG A 304 9.23 -11.52 33.32
N ARG A 305 10.32 -10.95 32.82
CA ARG A 305 10.50 -10.63 31.41
C ARG A 305 11.53 -11.57 30.80
N VAL A 306 11.21 -12.08 29.62
CA VAL A 306 12.08 -12.95 28.82
C VAL A 306 12.32 -12.31 27.48
N GLU A 307 13.58 -12.15 27.10
CA GLU A 307 14.01 -11.63 25.81
C GLU A 307 14.83 -12.70 25.09
N GLY A 308 14.73 -12.74 23.77
CA GLY A 308 15.40 -13.76 22.98
C GLY A 308 15.17 -13.60 21.49
N THR A 309 15.53 -14.64 20.74
CA THR A 309 15.29 -14.73 19.30
C THR A 309 14.64 -16.06 18.91
N VAL A 310 13.84 -16.04 17.85
CA VAL A 310 13.35 -17.22 17.14
C VAL A 310 14.01 -17.23 15.76
N THR A 311 14.60 -18.35 15.36
CA THR A 311 15.22 -18.49 14.04
C THR A 311 14.15 -18.76 12.98
N VAL A 312 14.08 -17.88 11.97
CA VAL A 312 13.07 -17.87 10.90
C VAL A 312 13.76 -17.98 9.54
N PRO A 313 13.24 -18.74 8.57
CA PRO A 313 13.70 -18.67 7.19
C PRO A 313 13.62 -17.25 6.64
N CYS A 314 14.69 -16.80 5.97
CA CYS A 314 14.78 -15.47 5.38
C CYS A 314 14.63 -15.54 3.85
N TYR A 315 13.56 -14.94 3.31
CA TYR A 315 13.25 -14.92 1.87
C TYR A 315 13.74 -13.65 1.16
N LEU A 316 14.46 -12.78 1.88
CA LEU A 316 15.05 -11.58 1.30
C LEU A 316 16.36 -11.92 0.56
N ASN A 317 16.73 -11.04 -0.36
CA ASN A 317 17.84 -11.18 -1.30
C ASN A 317 19.22 -10.93 -0.70
N ALA A 318 19.34 -10.92 0.64
CA ALA A 318 20.60 -10.79 1.35
C ALA A 318 20.63 -11.69 2.59
N PRO A 319 21.80 -12.28 2.93
CA PRO A 319 21.95 -13.11 4.11
C PRO A 319 21.59 -12.37 5.40
N GLY A 320 20.81 -12.99 6.28
CA GLY A 320 20.44 -12.41 7.56
C GLY A 320 19.28 -11.41 7.51
N CYS A 321 18.58 -11.29 6.38
CA CYS A 321 17.49 -10.33 6.20
C CYS A 321 17.86 -8.92 6.72
N PRO A 322 18.89 -8.24 6.17
CA PRO A 322 19.29 -6.91 6.61
C PRO A 322 18.33 -5.83 6.08
N THR A 323 18.25 -4.69 6.77
CA THR A 323 17.45 -3.54 6.34
C THR A 323 17.80 -3.11 4.92
N GLY A 324 16.80 -2.79 4.08
CA GLY A 324 17.03 -2.44 2.68
C GLY A 324 17.19 -3.62 1.71
N SER A 325 17.10 -4.86 2.20
CA SER A 325 16.89 -6.02 1.33
C SER A 325 15.41 -6.16 0.91
N GLN A 326 15.17 -6.88 -0.19
CA GLN A 326 13.85 -7.12 -0.78
C GLN A 326 13.73 -8.60 -1.19
N PHE A 327 12.59 -9.06 -1.67
CA PHE A 327 12.47 -10.45 -2.11
C PHE A 327 13.38 -10.75 -3.30
N ALA A 328 13.87 -11.99 -3.35
CA ALA A 328 14.52 -12.53 -4.54
C ALA A 328 13.49 -13.27 -5.40
N TYR A 329 13.58 -13.18 -6.72
CA TYR A 329 12.67 -13.85 -7.65
C TYR A 329 13.46 -14.63 -8.71
N ALA A 330 12.87 -15.69 -9.25
CA ALA A 330 13.50 -16.50 -10.31
C ALA A 330 13.66 -15.75 -11.65
N GLY A 331 12.89 -14.69 -11.87
CA GLY A 331 12.87 -13.88 -13.09
C GLY A 331 11.85 -12.76 -13.00
N LEU A 332 11.73 -11.93 -14.04
CA LEU A 332 10.87 -10.73 -14.04
C LEU A 332 9.36 -11.03 -13.98
N ASP A 333 8.94 -12.19 -14.47
CA ASP A 333 7.51 -12.57 -14.45
C ASP A 333 7.12 -13.42 -13.23
N SER A 334 8.10 -13.84 -12.42
CA SER A 334 7.88 -14.61 -11.20
C SER A 334 7.27 -13.73 -10.10
N THR A 335 6.29 -14.26 -9.38
CA THR A 335 5.58 -13.54 -8.32
C THR A 335 5.77 -14.18 -6.94
N THR A 336 6.44 -15.32 -6.86
CA THR A 336 6.74 -16.04 -5.61
C THR A 336 8.21 -15.86 -5.22
N PRO A 337 8.49 -15.40 -3.98
CA PRO A 337 9.87 -15.20 -3.53
C PRO A 337 10.68 -16.51 -3.45
N LEU A 338 11.96 -16.40 -3.75
CA LEU A 338 12.95 -17.46 -3.55
C LEU A 338 13.70 -17.24 -2.24
N ARG A 339 14.10 -18.37 -1.65
CA ARG A 339 14.99 -18.37 -0.49
C ARG A 339 16.43 -18.65 -0.93
N ILE A 340 17.36 -17.81 -0.47
CA ILE A 340 18.80 -18.13 -0.54
C ILE A 340 19.04 -19.37 0.35
N PRO A 341 19.67 -20.45 -0.15
CA PRO A 341 19.86 -21.69 0.62
C PRO A 341 20.48 -21.43 2.01
N GLY A 342 19.83 -21.94 3.04
CA GLY A 342 20.27 -21.78 4.43
C GLY A 342 20.06 -20.38 5.04
N ASN A 343 19.51 -19.41 4.30
CA ASN A 343 19.34 -18.06 4.80
C ASN A 343 18.28 -18.00 5.91
N THR A 344 18.63 -17.40 7.04
CA THR A 344 17.78 -17.26 8.22
C THR A 344 17.87 -15.86 8.80
N TYR A 345 16.87 -15.52 9.63
CA TYR A 345 16.80 -14.31 10.42
C TYR A 345 16.50 -14.68 11.87
N ASP A 346 17.19 -14.05 12.81
CA ASP A 346 16.95 -14.22 14.24
C ASP A 346 15.94 -13.16 14.70
N ALA A 347 14.65 -13.50 14.63
CA ALA A 347 13.55 -12.62 14.99
C ALA A 347 13.49 -12.39 16.50
N LYS A 348 13.69 -11.15 16.93
CA LYS A 348 13.68 -10.76 18.34
C LYS A 348 12.28 -10.82 18.93
N PHE A 349 12.19 -11.26 20.18
CA PHE A 349 10.96 -11.19 20.96
C PHE A 349 11.22 -10.70 22.39
N THR A 350 10.17 -10.15 23.01
CA THR A 350 10.13 -9.79 24.44
C THR A 350 8.81 -10.24 25.03
N CYS A 351 8.81 -11.24 25.91
CA CYS A 351 7.63 -11.75 26.59
C CYS A 351 7.58 -11.26 28.03
N ASN A 352 6.42 -10.76 28.47
CA ASN A 352 6.18 -10.38 29.85
C ASN A 352 5.22 -11.39 30.49
N ILE A 353 5.73 -12.16 31.45
CA ILE A 353 4.98 -13.18 32.20
C ILE A 353 4.28 -12.51 33.38
N PRO A 354 2.93 -12.51 33.42
CA PRO A 354 2.19 -11.89 34.52
C PRO A 354 2.41 -12.58 35.86
N ARG A 355 2.28 -11.83 36.95
CA ARG A 355 2.13 -12.43 38.29
C ARG A 355 0.86 -13.27 38.34
N GLY A 356 0.95 -14.44 38.97
CA GLY A 356 -0.15 -15.42 39.02
C GLY A 356 -0.17 -16.41 37.85
N ALA A 357 0.79 -16.36 36.93
CA ALA A 357 0.98 -17.37 35.89
C ALA A 357 1.58 -18.69 36.40
N ASP A 358 2.08 -18.72 37.64
CA ASP A 358 2.68 -19.93 38.23
C ASP A 358 1.64 -21.06 38.34
N GLY A 359 1.93 -22.21 37.73
CA GLY A 359 1.02 -23.36 37.64
C GLY A 359 -0.28 -23.14 36.86
N ARG A 360 -0.44 -22.01 36.14
CA ARG A 360 -1.66 -21.67 35.39
C ARG A 360 -1.38 -21.42 33.92
N THR A 361 -2.19 -22.00 33.05
CA THR A 361 -2.11 -21.74 31.61
C THR A 361 -2.65 -20.34 31.29
N TYR A 362 -1.83 -19.53 30.64
CA TYR A 362 -2.20 -18.21 30.13
C TYR A 362 -2.37 -18.29 28.61
N ARG A 363 -3.23 -17.42 28.06
CA ARG A 363 -3.40 -17.25 26.61
C ARG A 363 -2.32 -16.29 26.10
N PRO A 364 -1.37 -16.74 25.27
CA PRO A 364 -0.38 -15.86 24.69
C PRO A 364 -1.02 -14.95 23.63
N SER A 365 -0.53 -13.71 23.54
CA SER A 365 -0.87 -12.75 22.50
C SER A 365 0.38 -12.10 21.96
N LEU A 366 0.48 -11.99 20.64
CA LEU A 366 1.53 -11.22 20.00
C LEU A 366 1.17 -9.74 19.97
N TYR A 367 2.17 -8.88 20.15
CA TYR A 367 2.02 -7.44 20.11
C TYR A 367 2.99 -6.84 19.10
N GLY A 368 2.44 -6.11 18.12
CA GLY A 368 3.20 -5.30 17.17
C GLY A 368 3.37 -3.86 17.66
N HIS A 369 4.44 -3.20 17.21
CA HIS A 369 4.72 -1.82 17.56
C HIS A 369 4.01 -0.82 16.65
N GLY A 370 3.92 0.43 17.10
CA GLY A 370 3.51 1.55 16.24
C GLY A 370 4.53 1.86 15.12
N LEU A 371 4.21 2.79 14.23
CA LEU A 371 5.07 3.15 13.09
C LEU A 371 6.52 3.43 13.51
N MET A 372 7.48 2.72 12.93
CA MET A 372 8.93 2.84 13.20
C MET A 372 9.31 2.58 14.67
N GLY A 373 8.50 1.77 15.37
CA GLY A 373 8.71 1.36 16.75
C GLY A 373 9.55 0.08 16.89
N SER A 374 9.46 -0.54 18.06
CA SER A 374 10.11 -1.83 18.32
C SER A 374 9.25 -2.71 19.23
N GLY A 375 9.52 -4.01 19.21
CA GLY A 375 8.80 -5.02 19.98
C GLY A 375 8.80 -4.74 21.49
N THR A 376 9.75 -3.95 21.99
CA THR A 376 9.79 -3.53 23.40
C THR A 376 8.64 -2.61 23.81
N GLN A 377 7.86 -2.07 22.87
CA GLN A 377 6.63 -1.34 23.17
C GLN A 377 5.57 -2.21 23.86
N VAL A 378 5.73 -3.53 23.86
CA VAL A 378 4.97 -4.45 24.72
C VAL A 378 5.15 -4.14 26.22
N ASN A 379 6.19 -3.39 26.58
CA ASN A 379 6.54 -3.07 27.96
C ASN A 379 5.74 -1.88 28.50
N THR A 380 4.42 -2.03 28.59
CA THR A 380 3.52 -0.98 29.06
C THR A 380 2.50 -1.51 30.07
N GLY A 381 2.18 -0.71 31.09
CA GLY A 381 1.23 -1.07 32.15
C GLY A 381 -0.13 -1.52 31.62
N LYS A 382 -0.61 -0.89 30.53
CA LYS A 382 -1.90 -1.25 29.89
C LYS A 382 -1.96 -2.70 29.42
N LEU A 383 -0.84 -3.26 28.95
CA LEU A 383 -0.77 -4.65 28.53
C LEU A 383 -0.52 -5.59 29.72
N TYR A 384 0.21 -5.13 30.73
CA TYR A 384 0.43 -5.90 31.95
C TYR A 384 -0.86 -6.14 32.74
N ASP A 385 -1.75 -5.13 32.79
CA ASP A 385 -3.06 -5.22 33.46
C ASP A 385 -3.92 -6.36 32.90
N LEU A 386 -3.77 -6.68 31.61
CA LEU A 386 -4.50 -7.78 30.98
C LEU A 386 -4.06 -9.16 31.49
N GLY A 387 -2.92 -9.25 32.19
CA GLY A 387 -2.49 -10.45 32.91
C GLY A 387 -3.48 -10.92 33.98
N ALA A 388 -4.23 -10.01 34.60
CA ALA A 388 -5.31 -10.37 35.52
C ALA A 388 -6.43 -11.19 34.83
N ASN A 389 -6.55 -11.08 33.50
CA ASN A 389 -7.52 -11.80 32.68
C ASN A 389 -6.92 -13.06 32.01
N GLY A 390 -5.74 -13.52 32.47
CA GLY A 390 -5.10 -14.72 31.92
C GLY A 390 -4.43 -14.52 30.56
N LEU A 391 -4.10 -13.28 30.18
CA LEU A 391 -3.39 -12.97 28.93
C LEU A 391 -1.89 -12.72 29.19
N MET A 392 -1.02 -13.28 28.34
CA MET A 392 0.42 -13.03 28.35
C MET A 392 0.84 -12.40 27.03
N PHE A 393 1.58 -11.29 27.06
CA PHE A 393 1.98 -10.59 25.84
C PHE A 393 3.46 -10.80 25.50
N CYS A 394 3.71 -11.09 24.23
CA CYS A 394 5.03 -11.10 23.62
C CYS A 394 5.10 -10.07 22.50
N GLY A 395 6.03 -9.13 22.60
CA GLY A 395 6.33 -8.15 21.57
C GLY A 395 7.35 -8.68 20.58
N ALA A 396 7.19 -8.30 19.32
CA ALA A 396 8.14 -8.60 18.25
C ALA A 396 8.28 -7.40 17.29
N ASP A 397 9.39 -7.35 16.56
CA ASP A 397 9.63 -6.30 15.57
C ASP A 397 8.88 -6.60 14.26
N TRP A 398 8.05 -5.64 13.83
CA TRP A 398 7.47 -5.63 12.49
C TRP A 398 8.51 -5.05 11.52
N ILE A 399 9.54 -5.86 11.23
CA ILE A 399 10.64 -5.43 10.35
C ILE A 399 10.12 -4.98 8.99
N GLY A 400 10.81 -4.05 8.35
CA GLY A 400 10.32 -3.23 7.23
C GLY A 400 9.68 -1.93 7.68
N MET A 401 9.18 -1.87 8.92
CA MET A 401 8.65 -0.66 9.56
C MET A 401 9.04 -0.54 11.03
N SER A 402 10.12 -1.17 11.46
CA SER A 402 10.64 -1.05 12.82
C SER A 402 11.70 0.06 12.90
N SER A 403 12.18 0.35 14.11
CA SER A 403 13.15 1.42 14.35
C SER A 403 14.47 1.22 13.59
N GLU A 404 14.86 -0.03 13.32
CA GLU A 404 16.05 -0.32 12.50
C GLU A 404 15.86 0.07 11.02
N ASP A 405 14.62 0.15 10.54
CA ASP A 405 14.31 0.45 9.14
C ASP A 405 14.23 1.95 8.82
N ILE A 406 14.35 2.83 9.82
CA ILE A 406 14.30 4.29 9.64
C ILE A 406 15.26 4.78 8.54
N PRO A 407 16.55 4.35 8.50
CA PRO A 407 17.45 4.74 7.41
C PRO A 407 16.97 4.29 6.02
N ASN A 408 16.37 3.10 5.93
CA ASN A 408 15.81 2.61 4.66
C ASN A 408 14.57 3.41 4.24
N ALA A 409 13.69 3.75 5.18
CA ALA A 409 12.53 4.62 4.93
C ALA A 409 12.97 6.00 4.41
N ALA A 410 13.99 6.62 5.01
CA ALA A 410 14.57 7.87 4.52
C ALA A 410 15.11 7.73 3.08
N ALA A 411 15.74 6.60 2.76
CA ALA A 411 16.23 6.34 1.41
C ALA A 411 15.13 6.10 0.38
N ILE A 412 13.99 5.51 0.77
CA ILE A 412 12.80 5.36 -0.07
C ILE A 412 12.17 6.72 -0.39
N LEU A 413 12.15 7.65 0.57
CA LEU A 413 11.65 9.01 0.33
C LEU A 413 12.51 9.77 -0.69
N ALA A 414 13.81 9.50 -0.72
CA ALA A 414 14.71 10.05 -1.74
C ALA A 414 14.55 9.37 -3.11
N ASP A 415 14.19 8.09 -3.14
CA ASP A 415 14.02 7.29 -4.35
C ASP A 415 12.97 6.18 -4.16
N LEU A 416 11.77 6.43 -4.69
CA LEU A 416 10.64 5.51 -4.59
C LEU A 416 10.85 4.18 -5.33
N SER A 417 11.87 4.07 -6.20
CA SER A 417 12.29 2.78 -6.78
C SER A 417 12.67 1.75 -5.71
N ARG A 418 13.01 2.23 -4.49
CA ARG A 418 13.39 1.39 -3.36
C ARG A 418 12.19 0.91 -2.54
N PHE A 419 10.97 1.32 -2.84
CA PHE A 419 9.78 0.96 -2.05
C PHE A 419 9.63 -0.56 -1.77
N PRO A 420 9.99 -1.48 -2.70
CA PRO A 420 9.94 -2.92 -2.42
C PRO A 420 10.76 -3.36 -1.20
N THR A 421 11.85 -2.66 -0.85
CA THR A 421 12.67 -3.01 0.33
C THR A 421 11.94 -2.80 1.65
N LEU A 422 10.87 -2.00 1.65
CA LEU A 422 9.95 -1.88 2.78
C LEU A 422 8.84 -2.91 2.68
N ALA A 423 8.16 -3.00 1.54
CA ALA A 423 6.99 -3.88 1.37
C ALA A 423 7.32 -5.37 1.54
N ASP A 424 8.44 -5.82 0.99
CA ASP A 424 8.87 -7.22 1.07
C ASP A 424 9.39 -7.56 2.47
N ARG A 425 10.12 -6.63 3.09
CA ARG A 425 10.60 -6.79 4.46
C ARG A 425 9.46 -6.83 5.47
N VAL A 426 8.39 -6.07 5.26
CA VAL A 426 7.14 -6.17 6.05
C VAL A 426 6.49 -7.55 5.95
N GLN A 427 6.48 -8.17 4.76
CA GLN A 427 5.98 -9.53 4.60
C GLN A 427 6.89 -10.56 5.30
N GLN A 428 8.21 -10.39 5.24
CA GLN A 428 9.12 -11.18 6.08
C GLN A 428 8.83 -10.96 7.58
N GLY A 429 8.54 -9.73 8.01
CA GLY A 429 8.11 -9.42 9.38
C GLY A 429 6.85 -10.17 9.79
N MET A 430 5.85 -10.27 8.91
CA MET A 430 4.67 -11.10 9.14
C MET A 430 5.04 -12.56 9.35
N LEU A 431 5.94 -13.13 8.54
CA LEU A 431 6.43 -14.51 8.74
C LEU A 431 7.10 -14.68 10.11
N ASN A 432 7.91 -13.69 10.53
CA ASN A 432 8.56 -13.70 11.83
C ASN A 432 7.53 -13.77 12.98
N PHE A 433 6.45 -12.99 12.89
CA PHE A 433 5.34 -13.05 13.85
C PHE A 433 4.68 -14.43 13.88
N LEU A 434 4.42 -15.04 12.73
CA LEU A 434 3.86 -16.39 12.67
C LEU A 434 4.77 -17.43 13.33
N TYR A 435 6.09 -17.31 13.15
CA TYR A 435 7.06 -18.20 13.78
C TYR A 435 7.12 -18.02 15.29
N ILE A 436 7.14 -16.77 15.79
CA ILE A 436 7.09 -16.52 17.25
C ILE A 436 5.77 -17.05 17.83
N GLY A 437 4.65 -16.83 17.11
CA GLY A 437 3.35 -17.38 17.46
C GLY A 437 3.38 -18.91 17.54
N ARG A 438 4.00 -19.58 16.56
CA ARG A 438 4.19 -21.03 16.57
C ARG A 438 5.01 -21.47 17.78
N THR A 439 6.13 -20.82 18.09
CA THR A 439 6.94 -21.14 19.28
C THR A 439 6.17 -20.98 20.58
N LEU A 440 5.27 -19.98 20.68
CA LEU A 440 4.45 -19.75 21.87
C LEU A 440 3.43 -20.86 22.16
N ILE A 441 2.89 -21.49 21.11
CA ILE A 441 1.79 -22.46 21.24
C ILE A 441 2.22 -23.91 21.04
N HIS A 442 3.45 -24.15 20.57
CA HIS A 442 3.97 -25.49 20.33
C HIS A 442 4.44 -26.15 21.63
N PRO A 443 4.09 -27.41 21.93
CA PRO A 443 4.49 -28.12 23.16
C PRO A 443 6.00 -28.31 23.37
N GLN A 444 6.78 -28.14 22.30
CA GLN A 444 8.26 -28.18 22.31
C GLN A 444 8.88 -26.77 22.23
N GLY A 445 8.05 -25.72 22.27
CA GLY A 445 8.47 -24.33 22.17
C GLY A 445 8.60 -23.68 23.54
N PHE A 446 7.91 -22.57 23.76
CA PHE A 446 7.85 -21.91 25.07
C PHE A 446 6.81 -22.51 26.03
N ALA A 447 5.90 -23.33 25.50
CA ALA A 447 4.73 -23.85 26.21
C ALA A 447 5.09 -24.87 27.32
#